data_AF-A0A822FLC3-F1
#
_entry.id   AF-A0A822FLC3-F1
#
_cell.length_a   1.000
_cell.length_b   1.000
_cell.length_c   1.000
_cell.angle_alpha   90.00
_cell.angle_beta   90.00
_cell.angle_gamma   90.00
#
_symmetry.space_group_name_H-M   'P 1'
#
loop_
_entity.id
_entity.type
_entity.pdbx_description
1 polymer ?
#
loop_
_entity_poly.entity_id
_entity_poly.type
_entity_poly.pdbx_seq_one_letter_code
_entity_poly.pdbx_strand_id
1 'polypeptide(L)'
;MSEHHNELSEQLGQCEDQFNAVKIKIEQQKTEPQKNELMKQIDKWEIESIEKIRQIANEIRHELSLCIIKFASNLDLKLKQLTEQIIQCRKNDDFIDTDVQFFNEELECLKDTLSNPSDIKLEQDSTTFIKKIRLTRK
;
A
#
# COMPACT_ATOMS: atom_id res chain seq x y z
N MET A 1 -8.21 66.70 30.99
CA MET A 1 -8.12 65.25 30.76
C MET A 1 -6.64 64.90 30.82
N SER A 2 -6.22 64.02 31.73
CA SER A 2 -4.80 63.69 31.94
C SER A 2 -4.29 62.73 30.85
N GLU A 3 -3.00 62.77 30.53
CA GLU A 3 -2.35 61.81 29.61
C GLU A 3 -2.68 60.35 29.98
N HIS A 4 -2.75 60.06 31.28
CA HIS A 4 -3.15 58.75 31.81
C HIS A 4 -4.57 58.30 31.38
N HIS A 5 -5.51 59.23 31.20
CA HIS A 5 -6.85 58.89 30.71
C HIS A 5 -6.84 58.54 29.21
N ASN A 6 -5.99 59.24 28.44
CA ASN A 6 -5.82 58.95 27.02
C ASN A 6 -5.15 57.59 26.80
N GLU A 7 -4.12 57.25 27.60
CA GLU A 7 -3.44 55.97 27.54
C GLU A 7 -4.36 54.80 27.91
N LEU A 8 -5.19 54.96 28.95
CA LEU A 8 -6.23 53.98 29.29
C LEU A 8 -7.28 53.80 28.19
N SER A 9 -7.67 54.89 27.51
CA SER A 9 -8.61 54.82 26.40
C SER A 9 -8.03 54.04 25.21
N GLU A 10 -6.74 54.20 24.94
CA GLU A 10 -6.05 53.45 23.89
C GLU A 10 -5.95 51.96 24.24
N GLN A 11 -5.59 51.64 25.49
CA GLN A 11 -5.56 50.26 25.97
C GLN A 11 -6.94 49.59 25.91
N LEU A 12 -8.01 50.33 26.23
CA LEU A 12 -9.38 49.83 26.11
C LEU A 12 -9.74 49.53 24.65
N GLY A 13 -9.39 50.43 23.72
CA GLY A 13 -9.60 50.19 22.28
C GLY A 13 -8.89 48.92 21.79
N GLN A 14 -7.63 48.71 22.21
CA GLN A 14 -6.89 47.48 21.88
C GLN A 14 -7.56 46.23 22.47
N CYS A 15 -8.14 46.34 23.67
CA CYS A 15 -8.90 45.25 24.30
C CYS A 15 -10.18 44.93 23.49
N GLU A 16 -10.91 45.94 23.03
CA GLU A 16 -12.09 45.79 22.18
C GLU A 16 -11.74 45.12 20.84
N ASP A 17 -10.63 45.49 20.22
CA ASP A 17 -10.14 44.87 18.99
C ASP A 17 -9.80 43.38 19.19
N GLN A 18 -9.10 43.06 20.28
CA GLN A 18 -8.79 41.67 20.63
C GLN A 18 -10.05 40.87 20.92
N PHE A 19 -11.01 41.44 21.65
CA PHE A 19 -12.30 40.81 21.94
C PHE A 19 -13.06 40.50 20.64
N ASN A 20 -13.14 41.46 19.72
CA ASN A 20 -13.79 41.29 18.43
C ASN A 20 -13.10 40.20 17.59
N ALA A 21 -11.77 40.18 17.57
CA ALA A 21 -11.01 39.14 16.87
C ALA A 21 -11.29 37.73 17.43
N VAL A 22 -11.39 37.58 18.75
CA VAL A 22 -11.76 36.31 19.39
C VAL A 22 -13.19 35.91 19.04
N LYS A 23 -14.14 36.85 19.09
CA LYS A 23 -15.55 36.60 18.73
C LYS A 23 -15.67 36.09 17.29
N ILE A 24 -14.96 36.72 16.35
CA ILE A 24 -14.92 36.28 14.94
C ILE A 24 -14.37 34.84 14.85
N LYS A 25 -13.27 34.52 15.54
CA LYS A 25 -12.72 33.15 15.54
C LYS A 25 -13.68 32.11 16.10
N ILE A 26 -14.42 32.44 17.16
CA ILE A 26 -15.43 31.54 17.73
C ILE A 26 -16.55 31.30 16.73
N GLU A 27 -17.07 32.34 16.09
CA GLU A 27 -18.12 32.19 15.09
C GLU A 27 -17.63 31.39 13.87
N GLN A 28 -16.39 31.61 13.41
CA GLN A 28 -15.78 30.79 12.37
C GLN A 28 -15.68 29.31 12.77
N GLN A 29 -15.35 28.99 14.02
CA GLN A 29 -15.32 27.59 14.48
C GLN A 29 -16.72 26.95 14.51
N LYS A 30 -17.78 27.74 14.75
CA LYS A 30 -19.16 27.25 14.72
C LYS A 30 -19.66 27.03 13.29
N THR A 31 -19.37 27.95 12.38
CA THR A 31 -19.86 27.90 10.99
C THR A 31 -18.99 27.04 10.08
N GLU A 32 -17.69 26.95 10.37
CA GLU A 32 -16.70 26.22 9.58
C GLU A 32 -15.82 25.30 10.45
N PRO A 33 -16.41 24.35 11.21
CA PRO A 33 -15.66 23.44 12.07
C PRO A 33 -14.60 22.61 11.33
N GLN A 34 -14.79 22.36 10.03
CA GLN A 34 -13.83 21.70 9.16
C GLN A 34 -12.50 22.47 8.99
N LYS A 35 -12.49 23.79 9.20
CA LYS A 35 -11.25 24.59 9.16
C LYS A 35 -10.45 24.50 10.45
N ASN A 36 -10.98 23.83 11.48
CA ASN A 36 -10.28 23.61 12.74
C ASN A 36 -8.97 22.86 12.49
N GLU A 37 -7.92 23.25 13.20
CA GLU A 37 -6.59 22.68 13.03
C GLU A 37 -6.55 21.18 13.37
N LEU A 38 -7.39 20.71 14.30
CA LEU A 38 -7.53 19.29 14.60
C LEU A 38 -8.12 18.50 13.44
N MET A 39 -9.05 19.09 12.66
CA MET A 39 -9.59 18.45 11.46
C MET A 39 -8.49 18.29 10.40
N LYS A 40 -7.71 19.34 10.14
CA LYS A 40 -6.56 19.25 9.22
C LYS A 40 -5.52 18.21 9.65
N GLN A 41 -5.31 18.05 10.96
CA GLN A 41 -4.42 17.00 11.48
C GLN A 41 -4.97 15.60 11.21
N ILE A 42 -6.29 15.39 11.33
CA ILE A 42 -6.94 14.13 10.94
C ILE A 42 -6.74 13.88 9.46
N ASP A 43 -7.03 14.86 8.60
CA ASP A 43 -6.87 14.75 7.14
C ASP A 43 -5.42 14.38 6.77
N LYS A 44 -4.44 15.03 7.43
CA LYS A 44 -3.02 14.73 7.24
C LYS A 44 -2.70 13.28 7.61
N TRP A 45 -3.13 12.82 8.78
CA TRP A 45 -2.88 11.44 9.21
C TRP A 45 -3.58 10.41 8.33
N GLU A 46 -4.76 10.73 7.82
CA GLU A 46 -5.47 9.89 6.85
C GLU A 46 -4.66 9.73 5.57
N ILE A 47 -4.25 10.85 4.95
CA ILE A 47 -3.44 10.85 3.71
C ILE A 47 -2.15 10.05 3.91
N GLU A 48 -1.39 10.35 4.97
CA GLU A 48 -0.13 9.66 5.28
C GLU A 48 -0.33 8.15 5.48
N SER A 49 -1.46 7.74 6.08
CA SER A 49 -1.76 6.31 6.31
C SER A 49 -2.11 5.60 5.01
N ILE A 50 -2.89 6.24 4.14
CA ILE A 50 -3.25 5.70 2.81
C ILE A 50 -2.00 5.56 1.94
N GLU A 51 -1.12 6.57 1.94
CA GLU A 51 0.13 6.52 1.17
C GLU A 51 1.03 5.37 1.62
N LYS A 52 1.18 5.16 2.94
CA LYS A 52 1.95 4.02 3.47
C LYS A 52 1.39 2.67 3.02
N ILE A 53 0.07 2.49 3.07
CA ILE A 53 -0.58 1.26 2.59
C ILE A 53 -0.29 1.06 1.11
N ARG A 54 -0.43 2.12 0.30
CA ARG A 54 -0.18 2.05 -1.15
C ARG A 54 1.26 1.70 -1.47
N GLN A 55 2.21 2.32 -0.76
CA GLN A 55 3.64 2.06 -0.95
C GLN A 55 3.95 0.58 -0.72
N ILE A 56 3.59 0.03 0.44
CA ILE A 56 3.86 -1.38 0.75
C ILE A 56 3.14 -2.31 -0.22
N ALA A 57 1.88 -2.03 -0.56
CA ALA A 57 1.16 -2.83 -1.53
C ALA A 57 1.87 -2.85 -2.90
N ASN A 58 2.47 -1.73 -3.32
CA ASN A 58 3.23 -1.67 -4.57
C ASN A 58 4.57 -2.39 -4.46
N GLU A 59 5.28 -2.28 -3.34
CA GLU A 59 6.51 -3.02 -3.06
C GLU A 59 6.26 -4.54 -3.13
N ILE A 60 5.25 -5.03 -2.42
CA ILE A 60 4.89 -6.47 -2.43
C ILE A 60 4.40 -6.93 -3.80
N ARG A 61 3.64 -6.11 -4.54
CA ARG A 61 3.27 -6.45 -5.94
C ARG A 61 4.49 -6.55 -6.84
N HIS A 62 5.47 -5.65 -6.67
CA HIS A 62 6.70 -5.68 -7.43
C HIS A 62 7.50 -6.95 -7.14
N GLU A 63 7.74 -7.26 -5.87
CA GLU A 63 8.41 -8.49 -5.45
C GLU A 63 7.69 -9.74 -5.98
N LEU A 64 6.36 -9.82 -5.82
CA LEU A 64 5.56 -10.93 -6.33
C LEU A 64 5.71 -11.08 -7.85
N SER A 65 5.71 -9.97 -8.60
CA SER A 65 5.88 -10.02 -10.05
C SER A 65 7.24 -10.55 -10.46
N LEU A 66 8.32 -10.18 -9.75
CA LEU A 66 9.66 -10.73 -10.00
C LEU A 66 9.69 -12.24 -9.71
N CYS A 67 9.06 -12.68 -8.63
CA CYS A 67 8.94 -14.10 -8.30
C CYS A 67 8.18 -14.87 -9.39
N ILE A 68 7.05 -14.35 -9.86
CA ILE A 68 6.26 -14.94 -10.96
C ILE A 68 7.08 -15.02 -12.25
N ILE A 69 7.79 -13.94 -12.62
CA ILE A 69 8.63 -13.92 -13.83
C ILE A 69 9.74 -14.96 -13.74
N LYS A 70 10.42 -15.06 -12.59
CA LYS A 70 11.48 -16.05 -12.37
C LYS A 70 10.94 -17.47 -12.46
N PHE A 71 9.79 -17.71 -11.82
CA PHE A 71 9.10 -19.00 -11.86
C PHE A 71 8.70 -19.40 -13.30
N ALA A 72 8.09 -18.48 -14.05
CA ALA A 72 7.74 -18.70 -15.45
C ALA A 72 8.98 -18.98 -16.32
N SER A 73 10.08 -18.25 -16.08
CA SER A 73 11.35 -18.46 -16.81
C SER A 73 11.95 -19.84 -16.55
N ASN A 74 11.86 -20.33 -15.31
CA ASN A 74 12.30 -21.68 -14.97
C ASN A 74 11.45 -22.75 -15.66
N LEU A 75 10.13 -22.56 -15.71
CA LEU A 75 9.23 -23.46 -16.42
C LEU A 75 9.49 -23.47 -17.93
N ASP A 76 9.71 -22.31 -18.53
CA ASP A 76 10.07 -22.19 -19.95
C ASP A 76 11.37 -22.95 -20.27
N LEU A 77 12.38 -22.86 -19.39
CA LEU A 77 13.63 -23.61 -19.54
C LEU A 77 13.40 -25.13 -19.47
N LYS A 78 12.59 -25.61 -18.51
CA LYS A 78 12.24 -27.04 -18.43
C LYS A 78 11.48 -27.50 -19.67
N LEU A 79 10.53 -26.70 -20.15
CA LEU A 79 9.75 -27.02 -21.34
C LEU A 79 10.64 -27.09 -22.59
N LYS A 80 11.62 -26.18 -22.73
CA LYS A 80 12.62 -26.23 -23.81
C LYS A 80 13.46 -27.50 -23.75
N GLN A 81 13.95 -27.88 -22.57
CA GLN A 81 14.70 -29.13 -22.39
C GLN A 81 13.85 -30.36 -22.78
N LEU A 82 12.59 -30.40 -22.34
CA LEU A 82 11.66 -31.48 -22.69
C LEU A 82 11.41 -31.52 -24.21
N THR A 83 11.26 -30.36 -24.84
CA THR A 83 11.08 -30.23 -26.30
C THR A 83 12.31 -30.76 -27.05
N GLU A 84 13.52 -30.42 -26.61
CA GLU A 84 14.75 -30.93 -27.20
C GLU A 84 14.85 -32.45 -27.07
N GLN A 85 14.53 -33.02 -25.90
CA GLN A 85 14.51 -34.47 -25.69
C GLN A 85 13.53 -35.17 -26.63
N ILE A 86 12.29 -34.67 -26.73
CA ILE A 86 11.26 -35.23 -27.64
C ILE A 86 11.75 -35.18 -29.10
N ILE A 87 12.35 -34.07 -29.52
CA ILE A 87 12.88 -33.92 -30.89
C ILE A 87 14.01 -34.93 -31.14
N GLN A 88 14.91 -35.15 -30.19
CA GLN A 88 16.01 -36.11 -30.33
C GLN A 88 15.50 -37.54 -30.40
N CYS A 89 14.60 -37.95 -29.50
CA CYS A 89 13.99 -39.28 -29.54
C CYS A 89 13.28 -39.54 -30.87
N ARG A 90 12.54 -38.54 -31.38
CA ARG A 90 11.88 -38.66 -32.68
C ARG A 90 12.88 -38.73 -33.85
N LYS A 91 14.03 -38.05 -33.78
CA LYS A 91 15.05 -38.09 -34.83
C LYS A 91 15.80 -39.42 -34.88
N ASN A 92 16.06 -40.00 -33.71
CA ASN A 92 16.78 -41.25 -33.58
C ASN A 92 15.90 -42.48 -33.83
N ASP A 93 14.57 -42.30 -33.87
CA ASP A 93 13.57 -43.38 -33.99
C ASP A 93 13.74 -44.46 -32.89
N ASP A 94 14.18 -44.01 -31.70
CA ASP A 94 14.58 -44.84 -30.56
C ASP A 94 13.58 -44.81 -29.40
N PHE A 95 12.41 -44.20 -29.61
CA PHE A 95 11.39 -44.05 -28.57
C PHE A 95 10.65 -45.37 -28.31
N ILE A 96 10.43 -45.66 -27.04
CA ILE A 96 9.60 -46.77 -26.56
C ILE A 96 8.46 -46.25 -25.68
N ASP A 97 7.50 -47.10 -25.34
CA ASP A 97 6.31 -46.72 -24.56
C ASP A 97 6.66 -46.01 -23.25
N THR A 98 7.78 -46.38 -22.60
CA THR A 98 8.24 -45.73 -21.37
C THR A 98 8.69 -44.28 -21.58
N ASP A 99 9.25 -43.94 -22.74
CA ASP A 99 9.65 -42.55 -23.05
C ASP A 99 8.42 -41.67 -23.24
N VAL A 100 7.40 -42.19 -23.94
CA VAL A 100 6.12 -41.50 -24.12
C VAL A 100 5.42 -41.29 -22.78
N GLN A 101 5.44 -42.31 -21.91
CA GLN A 101 4.90 -42.18 -20.56
C GLN A 101 5.65 -41.12 -19.75
N PHE A 102 6.99 -41.15 -19.76
CA PHE A 102 7.83 -40.15 -19.10
C PHE A 102 7.52 -38.72 -19.55
N PHE A 103 7.43 -38.47 -20.86
CA PHE A 103 7.11 -37.14 -21.38
C PHE A 103 5.72 -36.66 -20.97
N ASN A 104 4.73 -37.55 -20.91
CA ASN A 104 3.39 -37.19 -20.44
C ASN A 104 3.39 -36.85 -18.95
N GLU A 105 4.09 -37.62 -18.12
CA GLU A 105 4.21 -37.36 -16.68
C GLU A 105 4.91 -36.02 -16.40
N GLU A 106 6.00 -35.72 -17.11
CA GLU A 106 6.68 -34.43 -17.00
C GLU A 106 5.81 -33.25 -17.46
N LEU A 107 5.02 -33.43 -18.53
CA LEU A 107 4.08 -32.40 -18.98
C LEU A 107 2.96 -32.14 -17.95
N GLU A 108 2.40 -33.18 -17.34
CA GLU A 108 1.40 -33.01 -16.27
C GLU A 108 2.02 -32.33 -15.04
N CYS A 109 3.24 -32.73 -14.63
CA CYS A 109 3.97 -32.08 -13.54
C CYS A 109 4.19 -30.57 -13.82
N LEU A 110 4.57 -30.20 -15.05
CA LEU A 110 4.74 -28.80 -15.45
C LEU A 110 3.41 -28.03 -15.42
N LYS A 111 2.30 -28.64 -15.86
CA LYS A 111 0.96 -28.03 -15.78
C LYS A 111 0.51 -27.81 -14.35
N ASP A 112 0.69 -28.80 -13.49
CA ASP A 112 0.33 -28.73 -12.07
C ASP A 112 1.14 -27.63 -11.39
N THR A 113 2.45 -27.60 -11.63
CA THR A 113 3.35 -26.59 -11.09
C THR A 113 2.94 -25.18 -11.55
N LEU A 114 2.61 -25.00 -12.84
CA LEU A 114 2.13 -23.73 -13.38
C LEU A 114 0.83 -23.25 -12.70
N SER A 115 -0.09 -24.18 -12.41
CA SER A 115 -1.38 -23.87 -11.78
C SER A 115 -1.25 -23.55 -10.29
N ASN A 116 -0.22 -24.08 -9.62
CA ASN A 116 0.01 -23.92 -8.20
C ASN A 116 1.50 -23.78 -7.88
N PRO A 117 2.08 -22.56 -7.99
CA PRO A 117 3.47 -22.33 -7.63
C PRO A 117 3.66 -22.55 -6.12
N SER A 118 4.26 -23.67 -5.75
CA SER A 118 4.40 -24.12 -4.35
C SER A 118 5.36 -23.26 -3.52
N ASP A 119 6.15 -22.40 -4.17
CA ASP A 119 7.26 -21.66 -3.55
C ASP A 119 6.86 -20.29 -2.99
N ILE A 120 5.62 -19.83 -3.20
CA ILE A 120 5.19 -18.48 -2.81
C ILE A 120 3.92 -18.56 -1.97
N LYS A 121 3.99 -18.01 -0.76
CA LYS A 121 2.83 -17.84 0.11
C LYS A 121 2.62 -16.37 0.40
N LEU A 122 1.41 -15.88 0.14
CA LEU A 122 0.99 -14.56 0.57
C LEU A 122 0.28 -14.68 1.91
N GLU A 123 0.78 -13.98 2.92
CA GLU A 123 0.19 -13.93 4.25
C GLU A 123 -0.12 -12.48 4.61
N GLN A 124 -1.15 -12.30 5.44
CA GLN A 124 -1.47 -11.00 6.03
C GLN A 124 -1.10 -11.04 7.51
N ASP A 125 -0.26 -10.09 7.94
CA ASP A 125 0.06 -9.97 9.36
C ASP A 125 -1.17 -9.51 10.16
N SER A 126 -1.31 -10.07 11.35
CA SER A 126 -2.39 -9.77 12.31
C SER A 126 -2.11 -8.52 13.15
N THR A 127 -0.88 -7.99 13.10
CA THR A 127 -0.49 -6.80 13.87
C THR A 127 -1.05 -5.50 13.29
N THR A 128 -1.22 -4.49 14.16
CA THR A 128 -1.80 -3.21 13.74
C THR A 128 -0.75 -2.34 13.05
N PHE A 129 -0.77 -2.32 11.72
CA PHE A 129 0.14 -1.52 10.91
C PHE A 129 -0.18 -0.01 10.94
N ILE A 130 -1.47 0.36 10.96
CA ILE A 130 -1.91 1.77 10.97
C ILE A 130 -2.32 2.21 12.38
N LYS A 131 -1.78 3.36 12.82
CA LYS A 131 -2.10 3.93 14.14
C LYS A 131 -3.57 4.36 14.19
N LYS A 132 -4.27 3.95 15.24
CA LYS A 132 -5.66 4.36 15.48
C LYS A 132 -5.71 5.80 16.01
N ILE A 133 -6.39 6.69 15.29
CA ILE A 133 -6.72 8.04 15.75
C ILE A 133 -7.82 7.95 16.81
N ARG A 134 -7.67 8.70 17.92
CA ARG A 134 -8.66 8.75 19.01
C ARG A 134 -8.83 10.18 19.49
N LEU A 135 -10.07 10.55 19.79
CA LEU A 135 -10.40 11.77 20.51
C LEU A 135 -10.41 11.47 22.01
N THR A 136 -9.60 12.19 22.78
CA THR A 136 -9.60 12.11 24.25
C THR A 136 -9.97 13.46 24.83
N ARG A 137 -10.78 13.47 25.89
CA ARG A 137 -11.09 14.69 26.65
C ARG A 137 -10.03 14.85 27.75
N LYS A 138 -9.59 16.09 27.98
CA LYS A 138 -8.76 16.44 29.14
C LYS A 138 -9.61 16.49 30.40
#